data_AF-A0A925IEJ2-F1
#
_entry.id   AF-A0A925IEJ2-F1
#
_cell.length_a   1.000
_cell.length_b   1.000
_cell.length_c   1.000
_cell.angle_alpha   90.00
_cell.angle_beta   90.00
_cell.angle_gamma   90.00
#
_symmetry.space_group_name_H-M   'P 1'
#
loop_
_entity.id
_entity.type
_entity.pdbx_description
1 polymer ?
#
loop_
_entity_poly.entity_id
_entity_poly.type
_entity_poly.pdbx_seq_one_letter_code
_entity_poly.pdbx_strand_id
1 'polypeptide(L)' 'MEPAESIYQAAHLIKDSQHIVVLTGAGVSKESGVPTFRDAMDGLWAKYDPQQLATPQ' A
#
# COMPACT_ATOMS: atom_id res chain seq x y z
N MET A 1 -14.02 15.73 -2.23
CA MET A 1 -14.97 14.61 -2.15
C MET A 1 -14.86 14.03 -0.76
N GLU A 2 -15.99 13.85 -0.07
CA GLU A 2 -15.94 13.28 1.27
C GLU A 2 -15.47 11.81 1.23
N PRO A 3 -14.77 11.30 2.26
CA PRO A 3 -14.26 9.92 2.25
C PRO A 3 -15.35 8.86 2.02
N ALA A 4 -16.54 9.08 2.61
CA ALA A 4 -17.68 8.19 2.44
C ALA A 4 -18.17 8.15 0.97
N GLU A 5 -18.19 9.30 0.29
CA GLU A 5 -18.59 9.39 -1.11
C GLU A 5 -17.62 8.64 -2.03
N SER A 6 -16.32 8.70 -1.75
CA SER A 6 -15.29 7.99 -2.50
C SER A 6 -15.42 6.47 -2.39
N ILE A 7 -15.79 5.96 -1.21
CA ILE A 7 -16.00 4.51 -0.98
C ILE A 7 -17.20 4.00 -1.77
N TYR A 8 -18.32 4.74 -1.75
CA TYR A 8 -19.52 4.35 -2.52
C TYR A 8 -19.26 4.34 -4.02
N GLN A 9 -18.51 5.33 -4.53
CA GLN A 9 -18.12 5.37 -5.94
C GLN A 9 -17.21 4.18 -6.31
N ALA A 10 -16.18 3.89 -5.49
CA ALA A 10 -15.31 2.75 -5.72
C ALA A 10 -16.08 1.43 -5.73
N ALA A 11 -17.01 1.22 -4.79
CA ALA A 11 -17.86 0.03 -4.75
C ALA A 11 -18.73 -0.12 -6.00
N HIS A 12 -19.28 0.97 -6.52
CA HIS A 12 -20.07 0.95 -7.75
C HIS A 12 -19.22 0.59 -8.97
N LEU A 13 -18.05 1.22 -9.13
CA LEU A 13 -17.11 0.92 -10.20
C LEU A 13 -16.64 -0.55 -10.17
N ILE A 14 -16.37 -1.08 -8.97
CA ILE A 14 -16.00 -2.49 -8.77
C ILE A 14 -17.15 -3.41 -9.19
N LYS A 15 -18.39 -3.11 -8.77
CA LYS A 15 -19.57 -3.94 -9.07
C LYS A 15 -19.83 -4.08 -10.57
N ASP A 16 -19.62 -3.02 -11.33
CA ASP A 16 -19.96 -2.99 -12.76
C ASP A 16 -18.80 -3.47 -13.65
N SER A 17 -17.59 -3.58 -13.10
CA SER A 17 -16.39 -4.01 -13.82
C SER A 17 -16.42 -5.49 -14.19
N GLN A 18 -16.14 -5.81 -15.46
CA GLN A 18 -15.99 -7.20 -15.93
C GLN A 18 -14.57 -7.75 -15.72
N HIS A 19 -13.57 -6.87 -15.66
CA HIS A 19 -12.16 -7.23 -15.43
C HIS A 19 -11.50 -6.20 -14.53
N ILE A 20 -11.07 -6.63 -13.34
CA ILE A 20 -10.46 -5.77 -12.32
C ILE A 20 -8.98 -6.10 -12.19
N VAL A 21 -8.14 -5.07 -12.15
CA VAL A 21 -6.72 -5.16 -11.79
C VAL A 21 -6.49 -4.28 -10.57
N VAL A 22 -5.82 -4.83 -9.56
CA VAL A 22 -5.45 -4.10 -8.35
C VAL A 22 -3.93 -4.02 -8.27
N LEU A 23 -3.40 -2.80 -8.31
CA LEU A 23 -1.99 -2.54 -8.02
C LEU A 23 -1.86 -2.30 -6.52
N THR A 24 -1.09 -3.14 -5.83
CA THR A 24 -0.84 -3.02 -4.40
C THR A 24 0.61 -2.60 -4.13
N GLY A 25 0.83 -1.99 -2.98
CA GLY A 25 2.16 -1.69 -2.44
C GLY A 25 2.29 -2.25 -1.02
N ALA A 26 3.46 -2.03 -0.39
CA ALA A 26 3.77 -2.57 0.95
C ALA A 26 2.74 -2.21 2.04
N GLY A 27 2.00 -1.11 1.87
CA GLY A 27 0.95 -0.70 2.81
C GLY A 27 -0.11 -1.78 3.04
N VAL A 28 -0.48 -2.57 2.02
CA VAL A 28 -1.47 -3.65 2.16
C VAL A 28 -1.03 -4.77 3.12
N SER A 29 0.28 -4.87 3.39
CA SER A 29 0.86 -5.92 4.22
C SER A 29 1.17 -5.43 5.65
N LYS A 30 1.01 -4.14 5.94
CA LYS A 30 1.33 -3.54 7.25
C LYS A 30 0.51 -4.20 8.36
N GLU A 31 -0.79 -4.35 8.15
CA GLU A 31 -1.71 -4.95 9.13
C GLU A 31 -1.47 -6.45 9.33
N SER A 32 -0.70 -7.08 8.44
CA SER A 32 -0.24 -8.48 8.59
C SER A 32 1.11 -8.59 9.32
N GLY A 33 1.66 -7.48 9.80
CA GLY A 33 2.94 -7.44 10.51
C GLY A 33 4.17 -7.38 9.60
N VAL A 34 4.00 -7.22 8.29
CA VAL A 34 5.13 -7.02 7.36
C VAL A 34 5.56 -5.56 7.43
N PRO A 35 6.84 -5.25 7.75
CA PRO A 35 7.32 -3.89 7.79
C PRO A 35 7.22 -3.21 6.41
N THR A 36 6.86 -1.92 6.39
CA THR A 36 6.92 -1.11 5.17
C THR A 36 8.26 -0.36 5.11
N PHE A 37 8.58 0.17 3.94
CA PHE A 37 9.82 0.94 3.76
C PHE A 37 9.71 2.38 4.27
N ARG A 38 8.52 3.00 4.19
CA ARG A 38 8.35 4.46 4.23
C ARG A 38 7.69 5.01 5.48
N ASP A 39 7.21 4.15 6.39
CA ASP A 39 6.58 4.63 7.63
C ASP A 39 7.56 5.47 8.45
N ALA A 40 7.10 6.64 8.91
CA ALA A 40 7.99 7.66 9.48
C ALA A 40 8.70 7.22 10.78
N MET A 41 8.03 6.41 11.61
CA MET A 41 8.54 6.00 12.92
C MET A 41 9.15 4.60 12.92
N ASP A 42 8.67 3.71 12.05
CA ASP A 42 9.02 2.29 12.10
C ASP A 42 9.34 1.66 10.74
N GLY A 43 9.38 2.47 9.67
CA GLY A 43 9.73 2.04 8.33
C GLY A 43 11.19 1.63 8.22
N LEU A 44 11.48 0.72 7.29
CA LEU A 44 12.82 0.16 7.12
C LEU A 44 13.88 1.24 6.82
N TRP A 45 13.54 2.30 6.08
CA TRP A 45 14.48 3.39 5.78
C TRP A 45 14.79 4.30 6.96
N ALA A 46 13.94 4.30 7.99
CA ALA A 46 14.23 5.00 9.24
C ALA A 46 15.17 4.20 10.15
N LYS A 47 15.27 2.87 9.93
CA LYS A 47 16.04 1.95 10.78
C LYS A 47 17.36 1.49 10.16
N TYR A 48 17.45 1.48 8.83
CA TYR A 48 18.57 0.92 8.08
C TYR A 48 18.95 1.84 6.91
N ASP A 49 20.21 1.77 6.48
CA ASP A 49 20.67 2.47 5.27
C ASP A 49 19.94 1.91 4.03
N PRO A 50 19.17 2.72 3.29
CA PRO A 50 18.44 2.26 2.11
C PRO A 50 19.34 1.62 1.05
N GLN A 51 20.59 2.07 0.92
CA GLN A 51 21.54 1.52 -0.06
C GLN A 51 21.98 0.10 0.27
N GLN A 52 21.93 -0.29 1.55
CA GLN A 52 22.21 -1.66 1.98
C GLN A 52 21.01 -2.59 1.78
N LEU A 53 19.79 -2.05 1.77
CA LEU A 53 18.56 -2.83 1.59
C LEU A 53 18.15 -3.00 0.13
N ALA A 54 18.52 -2.07 -0.75
CA ALA A 54 18.13 -2.05 -2.16
C ALA A 54 19.19 -2.68 -3.08
N THR A 55 19.79 -3.81 -2.69
CA THR A 55 20.79 -4.54 -3.50
C THR A 55 20.19 -5.82 -4.11
N PRO A 56 20.56 -6.23 -5.34
CA PRO A 56 20.00 -7.41 -6.04
C PRO A 56 20.41 -8.78 -5.48
N GLN A 57 21.13 -8.81 -4.35
CA GLN A 57 21.80 -10.00 -3.83
C GLN A 57 20.78 -11.04 -3.34
#